data_AF-A0A419G1W6-F1
#
_entry.id   AF-A0A419G1W6-F1
#
_cell.length_a   1.000
_cell.length_b   1.000
_cell.length_c   1.000
_cell.angle_alpha   90.00
_cell.angle_beta   90.00
_cell.angle_gamma   90.00
#
_symmetry.space_group_name_H-M   'P 1'
#
loop_
_entity.id
_entity.type
_entity.pdbx_description
1 polymer ?
#
loop_
_entity_poly.entity_id
_entity_poly.type
_entity_poly.pdbx_seq_one_letter_code
_entity_poly.pdbx_strand_id
1 'polypeptide(L)'
;MAVYYVRTDGNDSNPGTGPSTTQAFKTIQKAANVSSRGDIIYVAPGTYNESAYFAHVYHGSTGFGNPTQLIGNTTGSIFGTVPGGKIRATLITTDGYTSEGNPKQYTHLRVYNFTGEFKNRNPSGTGSADNRIDCYNCDGTFQSIFSYYGNSRPNYMYCYNCVAYNVENGFQGHDETYKTGYMYCYNCIAYNCTYGFKGVSTLTYWYAEKCNTYLCSYPFTNIQQVSCTSVDPKFIDPAADNYRVAADSPMINAGIGVADRLTDPDGVPCPQGSAHDIGVYEFARGVTKPVITAPVKKAYGWPFEYVKGLIPSALSVDGSPAYVQLRVMISENPNMTSPVQDWNSIDHRTKFEFWNGSSWQTWPTGGVGSAYWGNEFRCAVPPLLDYDKFYYTRVYSAVE
;
A
#
# COMPACT_ATOMS: atom_id res chain seq x y z
N MET A 1 -11.51 16.60 -13.72
CA MET A 1 -11.19 15.55 -12.74
C MET A 1 -11.85 15.94 -11.44
N ALA A 2 -12.94 15.25 -11.11
CA ALA A 2 -13.61 15.33 -9.83
C ALA A 2 -13.04 14.29 -8.86
N VAL A 3 -13.26 14.53 -7.57
CA VAL A 3 -12.90 13.60 -6.49
C VAL A 3 -14.17 13.29 -5.70
N TYR A 4 -14.44 12.01 -5.53
CA TYR A 4 -15.58 11.51 -4.77
C TYR A 4 -15.12 10.68 -3.57
N TYR A 5 -15.96 10.65 -2.54
CA TYR A 5 -15.69 9.95 -1.28
C TYR A 5 -16.85 9.02 -0.93
N VAL A 6 -16.53 7.80 -0.52
CA VAL A 6 -17.49 6.76 -0.15
C VAL A 6 -17.14 6.19 1.22
N ARG A 7 -18.13 6.08 2.11
CA ARG A 7 -17.99 5.47 3.45
C ARG A 7 -19.29 4.77 3.87
N THR A 8 -19.20 3.68 4.61
CA THR A 8 -20.36 2.83 4.98
C THR A 8 -21.40 3.55 5.85
N ASP A 9 -20.98 4.58 6.59
CA ASP A 9 -21.76 5.49 7.42
C ASP A 9 -22.07 6.83 6.73
N GLY A 10 -21.91 6.91 5.41
CA GLY A 10 -22.34 8.03 4.56
C GLY A 10 -23.81 7.95 4.14
N ASN A 11 -24.19 8.76 3.15
CA ASN A 11 -25.55 8.78 2.58
C ASN A 11 -25.50 9.07 1.06
N ASP A 12 -26.22 8.32 0.24
CA ASP A 12 -26.25 8.53 -1.22
C ASP A 12 -26.99 9.79 -1.67
N SER A 13 -27.67 10.46 -0.74
CA SER A 13 -28.22 11.81 -0.92
C SER A 13 -27.18 12.92 -0.71
N ASN A 14 -26.01 12.60 -0.15
CA ASN A 14 -24.92 13.55 0.02
C ASN A 14 -24.29 13.90 -1.35
N PRO A 15 -23.54 15.01 -1.45
CA PRO A 15 -22.91 15.42 -2.72
C PRO A 15 -21.73 14.56 -3.17
N GLY A 16 -21.14 13.75 -2.27
CA GLY A 16 -19.95 12.94 -2.53
C GLY A 16 -18.62 13.71 -2.51
N THR A 17 -18.62 15.00 -2.19
CA THR A 17 -17.49 15.93 -2.41
C THR A 17 -16.54 16.09 -1.22
N GLY A 18 -16.73 15.32 -0.15
CA GLY A 18 -15.86 15.35 1.01
C GLY A 18 -15.91 14.06 1.84
N PRO A 19 -14.90 13.78 2.67
CA PRO A 19 -14.74 12.51 3.38
C PRO A 19 -15.60 12.36 4.65
N SER A 20 -16.30 13.41 5.08
CA SER A 20 -17.16 13.37 6.27
C SER A 20 -18.47 12.61 6.01
N THR A 21 -19.15 12.18 7.08
CA THR A 21 -20.43 11.44 7.00
C THR A 21 -21.57 12.23 6.34
N THR A 22 -21.49 13.56 6.35
CA THR A 22 -22.50 14.46 5.74
C THR A 22 -22.17 14.84 4.30
N GLN A 23 -21.02 14.40 3.78
CA GLN A 23 -20.57 14.73 2.44
C GLN A 23 -20.33 13.49 1.58
N ALA A 24 -19.87 12.38 2.14
CA ALA A 24 -19.54 11.18 1.38
C ALA A 24 -20.80 10.36 1.01
N PHE A 25 -20.74 9.69 -0.15
CA PHE A 25 -21.73 8.69 -0.52
C PHE A 25 -21.69 7.48 0.41
N LYS A 26 -22.79 6.74 0.47
CA LYS A 26 -22.87 5.47 1.21
C LYS A 26 -22.35 4.30 0.38
N THR A 27 -22.65 4.30 -0.91
CA THR A 27 -22.40 3.17 -1.81
C THR A 27 -21.33 3.47 -2.86
N ILE A 28 -20.56 2.45 -3.23
CA ILE A 28 -19.60 2.49 -4.33
C ILE A 28 -20.37 2.65 -5.65
N GLN A 29 -21.53 1.99 -5.80
CA GLN A 29 -22.35 2.16 -7.00
C GLN A 29 -22.81 3.60 -7.20
N LYS A 30 -23.16 4.34 -6.13
CA LYS A 30 -23.51 5.75 -6.26
C LYS A 30 -22.35 6.56 -6.82
N ALA A 31 -21.13 6.33 -6.35
CA ALA A 31 -19.93 6.98 -6.88
C ALA A 31 -19.69 6.59 -8.36
N ALA A 32 -19.82 5.30 -8.69
CA ALA A 32 -19.68 4.79 -10.06
C ALA A 32 -20.69 5.43 -11.04
N ASN A 33 -21.90 5.73 -10.59
CA ASN A 33 -22.92 6.37 -11.41
C ASN A 33 -22.65 7.85 -11.72
N VAL A 34 -21.89 8.55 -10.86
CA VAL A 34 -21.62 9.99 -11.02
C VAL A 34 -20.22 10.29 -11.54
N SER A 35 -19.29 9.33 -11.42
CA SER A 35 -17.93 9.50 -11.91
C SER A 35 -17.87 9.56 -13.43
N SER A 36 -16.83 10.20 -13.93
CA SER A 36 -16.46 10.24 -15.34
C SER A 36 -14.98 9.86 -15.50
N ARG A 37 -14.57 9.68 -16.75
CA ARG A 37 -13.20 9.33 -17.13
C ARG A 37 -12.18 10.30 -16.49
N GLY A 38 -11.24 9.74 -15.74
CA GLY A 38 -10.17 10.48 -15.07
C GLY A 38 -10.50 10.91 -13.64
N ASP A 39 -11.73 10.71 -13.18
CA ASP A 39 -12.11 11.02 -11.80
C ASP A 39 -11.51 10.02 -10.81
N ILE A 40 -11.44 10.46 -9.54
CA ILE A 40 -10.90 9.67 -8.44
C ILE A 40 -12.03 9.42 -7.42
N ILE A 41 -12.16 8.18 -6.97
CA ILE A 41 -13.10 7.76 -5.94
C ILE A 41 -12.29 7.19 -4.79
N TYR A 42 -12.27 7.88 -3.65
CA TYR A 42 -11.72 7.35 -2.41
C TYR A 42 -12.80 6.58 -1.65
N VAL A 43 -12.44 5.39 -1.15
CA VAL A 43 -13.33 4.53 -0.39
C VAL A 43 -12.72 4.24 0.98
N ALA A 44 -13.50 4.49 2.03
CA ALA A 44 -13.09 4.26 3.41
C ALA A 44 -12.98 2.75 3.72
N PRO A 45 -12.17 2.36 4.70
CA PRO A 45 -12.19 0.99 5.25
C PRO A 45 -13.60 0.58 5.65
N GLY A 46 -13.99 -0.65 5.28
CA GLY A 46 -15.33 -1.15 5.54
C GLY A 46 -15.75 -2.28 4.60
N THR A 47 -16.90 -2.86 4.90
CA THR A 47 -17.55 -3.89 4.08
C THR A 47 -18.73 -3.29 3.34
N TYR A 48 -18.68 -3.37 2.01
CA TYR A 48 -19.67 -2.88 1.06
C TYR A 48 -20.32 -4.10 0.41
N ASN A 49 -21.49 -4.49 0.93
CA ASN A 49 -22.27 -5.62 0.44
C ASN A 49 -23.05 -5.25 -0.83
N GLU A 50 -22.33 -4.88 -1.88
CA GLU A 50 -22.90 -4.43 -3.15
C GLU A 50 -22.05 -4.89 -4.34
N SER A 51 -22.71 -4.94 -5.50
CA SER A 51 -22.05 -5.09 -6.80
C SER A 51 -21.95 -3.71 -7.44
N ALA A 52 -20.72 -3.21 -7.61
CA ALA A 52 -20.44 -1.92 -8.23
C ALA A 52 -20.11 -2.11 -9.71
N TYR A 53 -20.99 -1.58 -10.56
CA TYR A 53 -20.91 -1.60 -12.02
C TYR A 53 -20.39 -0.26 -12.53
N PHE A 54 -19.23 -0.28 -13.16
CA PHE A 54 -18.62 0.85 -13.84
C PHE A 54 -18.89 0.74 -15.34
N ALA A 55 -19.96 1.38 -15.79
CA ALA A 55 -20.34 1.48 -17.19
C ALA A 55 -20.15 2.93 -17.66
N HIS A 56 -18.90 3.35 -17.85
CA HIS A 56 -18.63 4.69 -18.36
C HIS A 56 -18.68 4.68 -19.89
N VAL A 57 -19.88 4.91 -20.41
CA VAL A 57 -20.12 5.10 -21.83
C VAL A 57 -19.64 6.50 -22.24
N TYR A 58 -18.42 6.59 -22.74
CA TYR A 58 -17.99 7.75 -23.51
C TYR A 58 -17.80 7.40 -24.98
N HIS A 59 -18.35 8.26 -25.82
CA HIS A 59 -18.31 8.22 -27.28
C HIS A 59 -17.11 9.04 -27.73
N GLY A 60 -16.02 8.38 -28.14
CA GLY A 60 -14.81 9.10 -28.54
C GLY A 60 -13.75 8.22 -29.16
N SER A 61 -12.91 8.81 -30.02
CA SER A 61 -11.92 8.08 -30.83
C SER A 61 -10.62 7.72 -30.10
N THR A 62 -10.43 8.10 -28.83
CA THR A 62 -9.08 8.17 -28.20
C THR A 62 -8.88 7.25 -26.98
N GLY A 63 -8.75 5.94 -27.24
CA GLY A 63 -8.04 4.93 -26.42
C GLY A 63 -8.28 4.88 -24.89
N PHE A 64 -7.44 4.12 -24.19
CA PHE A 64 -7.51 3.90 -22.73
C PHE A 64 -6.93 5.04 -21.85
N GLY A 65 -6.77 6.28 -22.34
CA GLY A 65 -6.24 7.38 -21.52
C GLY A 65 -7.13 7.73 -20.31
N ASN A 66 -6.62 8.45 -19.30
CA ASN A 66 -7.39 9.00 -18.18
C ASN A 66 -8.36 8.00 -17.48
N PRO A 67 -7.90 6.88 -16.94
CA PRO A 67 -8.78 5.94 -16.23
C PRO A 67 -9.51 6.59 -15.05
N THR A 68 -10.73 6.12 -14.77
CA THR A 68 -11.34 6.34 -13.46
C THR A 68 -10.57 5.54 -12.42
N GLN A 69 -10.26 6.15 -11.28
CA GLN A 69 -9.49 5.51 -10.21
C GLN A 69 -10.39 5.24 -9.00
N LEU A 70 -10.51 3.98 -8.61
CA LEU A 70 -11.20 3.54 -7.41
C LEU A 70 -10.16 3.12 -6.37
N ILE A 71 -10.00 3.91 -5.31
CA ILE A 71 -8.90 3.80 -4.36
C ILE A 71 -9.42 3.48 -2.96
N GLY A 72 -9.10 2.30 -2.45
CA GLY A 72 -9.31 1.94 -1.06
C GLY A 72 -8.28 2.63 -0.17
N ASN A 73 -8.73 3.52 0.72
CA ASN A 73 -7.88 4.19 1.70
C ASN A 73 -7.73 3.32 2.95
N THR A 74 -6.97 2.24 2.83
CA THR A 74 -6.80 1.19 3.86
C THR A 74 -6.27 1.71 5.20
N THR A 75 -5.57 2.84 5.24
CA THR A 75 -5.11 3.47 6.49
C THR A 75 -6.20 4.28 7.20
N GLY A 76 -7.31 4.59 6.52
CA GLY A 76 -8.36 5.48 7.03
C GLY A 76 -7.97 6.97 7.07
N SER A 77 -6.73 7.32 6.68
CA SER A 77 -6.16 8.66 6.83
C SER A 77 -6.94 9.79 6.15
N ILE A 78 -7.73 9.47 5.12
CA ILE A 78 -8.58 10.43 4.40
C ILE A 78 -9.92 10.65 5.13
N PHE A 79 -10.37 9.66 5.90
CA PHE A 79 -11.73 9.60 6.45
C PHE A 79 -11.83 9.97 7.93
N GLY A 80 -10.80 10.64 8.46
CA GLY A 80 -10.78 11.17 9.82
C GLY A 80 -10.69 10.07 10.87
N THR A 81 -11.78 9.83 11.59
CA THR A 81 -11.82 8.87 12.71
C THR A 81 -12.04 7.42 12.27
N VAL A 82 -12.19 7.14 10.97
CA VAL A 82 -12.35 5.77 10.47
C VAL A 82 -11.05 4.99 10.71
N PRO A 83 -11.08 3.90 11.49
CA PRO A 83 -9.90 3.08 11.71
C PRO A 83 -9.42 2.46 10.39
N GLY A 84 -8.10 2.26 10.27
CA GLY A 84 -7.53 1.51 9.16
C GLY A 84 -8.09 0.08 9.09
N GLY A 85 -8.21 -0.44 7.87
CA GLY A 85 -8.77 -1.75 7.60
C GLY A 85 -8.92 -2.03 6.11
N LYS A 86 -9.41 -3.22 5.78
CA LYS A 86 -9.68 -3.61 4.40
C LYS A 86 -10.94 -2.93 3.86
N ILE A 87 -10.96 -2.73 2.55
CA ILE A 87 -12.15 -2.34 1.81
C ILE A 87 -12.65 -3.60 1.10
N ARG A 88 -13.76 -4.16 1.59
CA ARG A 88 -14.37 -5.37 1.02
C ARG A 88 -15.57 -4.98 0.16
N ALA A 89 -15.56 -5.32 -1.11
CA ALA A 89 -16.72 -5.20 -2.00
C ALA A 89 -17.15 -6.59 -2.47
N THR A 90 -18.46 -6.83 -2.64
CA THR A 90 -18.93 -8.12 -3.17
C THR A 90 -18.42 -8.34 -4.59
N LEU A 91 -18.63 -7.33 -5.45
CA LEU A 91 -18.21 -7.36 -6.85
C LEU A 91 -17.84 -5.96 -7.32
N ILE A 92 -16.69 -5.83 -7.98
CA ILE A 92 -16.35 -4.66 -8.79
C ILE A 92 -16.25 -5.13 -10.23
N THR A 93 -17.09 -4.56 -11.10
CA THR A 93 -17.14 -4.95 -12.50
C THR A 93 -17.17 -3.75 -13.44
N THR A 94 -16.54 -3.91 -14.59
CA THR A 94 -16.76 -3.04 -15.75
C THR A 94 -17.70 -3.75 -16.71
N ASP A 95 -18.76 -3.06 -17.14
CA ASP A 95 -19.72 -3.59 -18.11
C ASP A 95 -19.77 -2.63 -19.31
N GLY A 96 -19.25 -3.06 -20.46
CA GLY A 96 -19.36 -2.31 -21.71
C GLY A 96 -20.74 -2.52 -22.35
N TYR A 97 -21.74 -1.69 -22.04
CA TYR A 97 -23.05 -1.78 -22.69
C TYR A 97 -23.20 -0.76 -23.82
N THR A 98 -23.43 -1.24 -25.04
CA THR A 98 -23.85 -0.39 -26.17
C THR A 98 -25.36 -0.45 -26.35
N SER A 99 -26.03 0.70 -26.34
CA SER A 99 -27.26 0.86 -27.12
C SER A 99 -26.89 0.87 -28.61
N GLU A 100 -27.63 0.12 -29.43
CA GLU A 100 -27.42 -0.02 -30.87
C GLU A 100 -27.29 1.36 -31.57
N GLY A 101 -26.24 1.56 -32.38
CA GLY A 101 -26.02 2.79 -33.16
C GLY A 101 -25.00 3.80 -32.62
N ASN A 102 -24.28 3.52 -31.53
CA ASN A 102 -23.29 4.46 -30.96
C ASN A 102 -21.83 4.22 -31.38
N PRO A 103 -21.01 5.29 -31.55
CA PRO A 103 -19.58 5.18 -31.81
C PRO A 103 -18.83 4.61 -30.60
N LYS A 104 -17.65 4.01 -30.88
CA LYS A 104 -16.70 3.34 -29.97
C LYS A 104 -16.81 3.78 -28.49
N GLN A 105 -17.03 2.80 -27.61
CA GLN A 105 -17.07 2.99 -26.16
C GLN A 105 -15.81 2.39 -25.52
N TYR A 106 -15.21 3.12 -24.58
CA TYR A 106 -14.04 2.68 -23.80
C TYR A 106 -14.34 2.79 -22.32
N THR A 107 -14.23 1.68 -21.59
CA THR A 107 -14.23 1.69 -20.13
C THR A 107 -12.81 1.40 -19.66
N HIS A 108 -12.25 2.26 -18.80
CA HIS A 108 -10.97 2.01 -18.14
C HIS A 108 -11.07 2.34 -16.66
N LEU A 109 -11.04 1.30 -15.83
CA LEU A 109 -11.07 1.39 -14.39
C LEU A 109 -9.74 0.92 -13.81
N ARG A 110 -9.16 1.70 -12.89
CA ARG A 110 -8.07 1.24 -12.03
C ARG A 110 -8.59 1.07 -10.62
N VAL A 111 -8.39 -0.10 -10.04
CA VAL A 111 -8.85 -0.46 -8.70
C VAL A 111 -7.65 -0.71 -7.80
N TYR A 112 -7.62 -0.07 -6.64
CA TYR A 112 -6.48 -0.12 -5.72
C TYR A 112 -6.90 -0.55 -4.32
N ASN A 113 -6.23 -1.54 -3.76
CA ASN A 113 -6.35 -1.97 -2.35
C ASN A 113 -7.76 -2.48 -1.97
N PHE A 114 -8.38 -3.27 -2.84
CA PHE A 114 -9.70 -3.87 -2.58
C PHE A 114 -9.60 -5.37 -2.34
N THR A 115 -10.49 -5.85 -1.49
CA THR A 115 -10.83 -7.27 -1.38
C THR A 115 -12.18 -7.51 -2.06
N GLY A 116 -12.30 -8.53 -2.90
CA GLY A 116 -13.58 -8.88 -3.52
C GLY A 116 -13.49 -9.72 -4.78
N GLU A 117 -14.60 -9.83 -5.49
CA GLU A 117 -14.61 -10.35 -6.86
C GLU A 117 -14.39 -9.20 -7.86
N PHE A 118 -13.50 -9.41 -8.83
CA PHE A 118 -13.21 -8.45 -9.89
C PHE A 118 -13.54 -9.07 -11.24
N LYS A 119 -14.46 -8.43 -11.98
CA LYS A 119 -14.87 -8.89 -13.31
C LYS A 119 -14.63 -7.80 -14.35
N ASN A 120 -14.02 -8.17 -15.47
CA ASN A 120 -14.13 -7.39 -16.69
C ASN A 120 -15.13 -8.09 -17.60
N ARG A 121 -16.34 -7.55 -17.72
CA ARG A 121 -17.41 -8.15 -18.51
C ARG A 121 -17.69 -7.32 -19.75
N ASN A 122 -17.86 -8.02 -20.86
CA ASN A 122 -18.56 -7.45 -22.02
C ASN A 122 -19.94 -8.12 -22.11
N PRO A 123 -21.03 -7.46 -21.66
CA PRO A 123 -22.36 -8.03 -21.77
C PRO A 123 -22.72 -8.26 -23.25
N SER A 124 -23.53 -9.30 -23.50
CA SER A 124 -24.01 -9.65 -24.83
C SER A 124 -24.74 -8.48 -25.51
N GLY A 125 -24.27 -8.04 -26.69
CA GLY A 125 -24.85 -6.93 -27.45
C GLY A 125 -24.16 -6.68 -28.80
N THR A 126 -24.82 -5.95 -29.71
CA THR A 126 -24.38 -5.73 -31.11
C THR A 126 -23.29 -4.67 -31.29
N GLY A 127 -22.79 -4.04 -30.23
CA GLY A 127 -21.80 -2.97 -30.31
C GLY A 127 -20.42 -3.31 -29.74
N SER A 128 -19.41 -2.59 -30.24
CA SER A 128 -18.00 -2.85 -29.97
C SER A 128 -17.44 -1.93 -28.87
N ALA A 129 -17.39 -2.41 -27.63
CA ALA A 129 -16.71 -1.72 -26.51
C ALA A 129 -15.35 -2.34 -26.19
N ASP A 130 -14.33 -1.51 -26.02
CA ASP A 130 -13.02 -1.87 -25.45
C ASP A 130 -13.08 -1.66 -23.93
N ASN A 131 -13.01 -2.73 -23.13
CA ASN A 131 -13.08 -2.63 -21.68
C ASN A 131 -11.75 -2.99 -21.05
N ARG A 132 -11.28 -2.20 -20.09
CA ARG A 132 -10.07 -2.45 -19.33
C ARG A 132 -10.31 -2.25 -17.84
N ILE A 133 -9.85 -3.22 -17.05
CA ILE A 133 -9.73 -3.09 -15.61
C ILE A 133 -8.30 -3.42 -15.20
N ASP A 134 -7.70 -2.56 -14.39
CA ASP A 134 -6.39 -2.79 -13.79
C ASP A 134 -6.57 -2.87 -12.28
N CYS A 135 -6.27 -4.02 -11.69
CA CYS A 135 -6.29 -4.23 -10.25
C CYS A 135 -4.87 -4.10 -9.69
N TYR A 136 -4.70 -3.31 -8.64
CA TYR A 136 -3.44 -3.09 -7.93
C TYR A 136 -3.61 -3.41 -6.46
N ASN A 137 -2.77 -4.31 -5.94
CA ASN A 137 -2.77 -4.68 -4.52
C ASN A 137 -4.14 -5.21 -4.05
N CYS A 138 -4.86 -5.88 -4.94
CA CYS A 138 -6.16 -6.45 -4.63
C CYS A 138 -6.04 -7.91 -4.20
N ASP A 139 -6.99 -8.36 -3.38
CA ASP A 139 -7.13 -9.77 -3.03
C ASP A 139 -8.55 -10.30 -3.31
N GLY A 140 -8.64 -11.55 -3.76
CA GLY A 140 -9.90 -12.21 -4.10
C GLY A 140 -9.87 -12.96 -5.43
N THR A 141 -10.91 -12.85 -6.23
CA THR A 141 -11.03 -13.53 -7.54
C THR A 141 -10.99 -12.55 -8.70
N PHE A 142 -10.32 -12.92 -9.78
CA PHE A 142 -10.08 -12.05 -10.93
C PHE A 142 -10.53 -12.74 -12.21
N GLN A 143 -11.51 -12.17 -12.90
CA GLN A 143 -12.13 -12.79 -14.06
C GLN A 143 -12.24 -11.82 -15.22
N SER A 144 -11.53 -12.10 -16.31
CA SER A 144 -11.75 -11.44 -17.60
C SER A 144 -12.77 -12.27 -18.37
N ILE A 145 -14.04 -11.84 -18.42
CA ILE A 145 -15.15 -12.60 -18.99
C ILE A 145 -15.58 -12.01 -20.32
N PHE A 146 -15.56 -12.84 -21.36
CA PHE A 146 -16.12 -12.53 -22.66
C PHE A 146 -17.37 -13.38 -22.93
N SER A 147 -18.48 -12.72 -23.30
CA SER A 147 -19.79 -13.36 -23.50
C SER A 147 -20.49 -12.87 -24.78
N TYR A 148 -19.93 -13.05 -25.99
CA TYR A 148 -20.73 -12.82 -27.22
C TYR A 148 -20.27 -13.48 -28.54
N TYR A 149 -21.27 -13.84 -29.37
CA TYR A 149 -21.16 -14.22 -30.79
C TYR A 149 -21.26 -12.96 -31.69
N GLY A 150 -20.17 -12.21 -31.93
CA GLY A 150 -20.19 -11.04 -32.81
C GLY A 150 -18.86 -10.28 -32.89
N ASN A 151 -18.72 -9.26 -33.76
CA ASN A 151 -17.49 -8.45 -33.96
C ASN A 151 -17.17 -7.53 -32.76
N SER A 152 -16.84 -8.14 -31.63
CA SER A 152 -16.49 -7.45 -30.40
C SER A 152 -14.98 -7.19 -30.33
N ARG A 153 -14.67 -6.08 -29.68
CA ARG A 153 -13.33 -5.58 -29.42
C ARG A 153 -12.75 -6.20 -28.14
N PRO A 154 -11.42 -6.10 -27.91
CA PRO A 154 -10.77 -6.79 -26.81
C PRO A 154 -11.15 -6.28 -25.40
N ASN A 155 -11.23 -7.23 -24.46
CA ASN A 155 -11.30 -6.95 -23.02
C ASN A 155 -9.90 -7.12 -22.41
N TYR A 156 -9.47 -6.22 -21.54
CA TYR A 156 -8.17 -6.29 -20.87
C TYR A 156 -8.35 -6.34 -19.36
N MET A 157 -7.79 -7.35 -18.71
CA MET A 157 -7.61 -7.35 -17.28
C MET A 157 -6.12 -7.39 -16.96
N TYR A 158 -5.67 -6.43 -16.17
CA TYR A 158 -4.33 -6.42 -15.60
C TYR A 158 -4.43 -6.58 -14.09
N CYS A 159 -3.64 -7.48 -13.53
CA CYS A 159 -3.48 -7.67 -12.09
C CYS A 159 -2.02 -7.39 -11.75
N TYR A 160 -1.79 -6.42 -10.87
CA TYR A 160 -0.47 -6.11 -10.35
C TYR A 160 -0.48 -6.33 -8.84
N ASN A 161 0.47 -7.10 -8.34
CA ASN A 161 0.63 -7.32 -6.90
C ASN A 161 -0.65 -7.88 -6.26
N CYS A 162 -1.33 -8.81 -6.92
CA CYS A 162 -2.63 -9.33 -6.45
C CYS A 162 -2.51 -10.73 -5.84
N VAL A 163 -3.42 -11.07 -4.93
CA VAL A 163 -3.47 -12.39 -4.28
C VAL A 163 -4.82 -13.05 -4.48
N ALA A 164 -4.83 -14.29 -4.94
CA ALA A 164 -6.00 -15.16 -4.90
C ALA A 164 -5.77 -16.25 -3.85
N TYR A 165 -6.60 -16.31 -2.82
CA TYR A 165 -6.45 -17.26 -1.70
C TYR A 165 -7.74 -18.01 -1.42
N ASN A 166 -7.67 -19.33 -1.27
CA ASN A 166 -8.81 -20.19 -0.89
C ASN A 166 -10.03 -20.06 -1.82
N VAL A 167 -9.77 -20.13 -3.13
CA VAL A 167 -10.78 -19.92 -4.19
C VAL A 167 -10.74 -21.04 -5.21
N GLU A 168 -11.88 -21.32 -5.87
CA GLU A 168 -11.90 -22.29 -6.95
C GLU A 168 -11.11 -21.79 -8.17
N ASN A 169 -11.35 -20.55 -8.61
CA ASN A 169 -10.67 -19.93 -9.74
C ASN A 169 -10.02 -18.61 -9.28
N GLY A 170 -8.69 -18.57 -9.27
CA GLY A 170 -7.93 -17.39 -8.83
C GLY A 170 -7.89 -16.28 -9.88
N PHE A 171 -7.02 -16.44 -10.88
CA PHE A 171 -6.89 -15.53 -12.02
C PHE A 171 -7.36 -16.24 -13.27
N GLN A 172 -8.57 -15.89 -13.72
CA GLN A 172 -9.24 -16.57 -14.81
C GLN A 172 -9.46 -15.65 -16.01
N GLY A 173 -8.99 -16.11 -17.14
CA GLY A 173 -9.35 -15.62 -18.46
C GLY A 173 -10.41 -16.50 -19.10
N HIS A 174 -11.58 -15.95 -19.42
CA HIS A 174 -12.70 -16.66 -20.03
C HIS A 174 -12.98 -16.18 -21.45
N ASP A 175 -13.14 -17.13 -22.38
CA ASP A 175 -13.65 -16.89 -23.73
C ASP A 175 -14.53 -18.07 -24.14
N GLU A 176 -15.78 -17.81 -24.51
CA GLU A 176 -16.72 -18.84 -24.96
C GLU A 176 -16.73 -18.99 -26.50
N THR A 177 -16.10 -18.10 -27.28
CA THR A 177 -16.15 -18.18 -28.75
C THR A 177 -15.07 -17.33 -29.44
N TYR A 178 -13.85 -17.88 -29.57
CA TYR A 178 -12.82 -17.45 -30.54
C TYR A 178 -12.46 -15.95 -30.56
N LYS A 179 -12.45 -15.24 -29.42
CA LYS A 179 -12.22 -13.78 -29.38
C LYS A 179 -11.36 -13.29 -28.21
N THR A 180 -10.78 -12.10 -28.39
CA THR A 180 -9.61 -11.56 -27.69
C THR A 180 -9.90 -11.01 -26.28
N GLY A 181 -9.97 -11.88 -25.27
CA GLY A 181 -9.92 -11.47 -23.86
C GLY A 181 -8.50 -11.54 -23.30
N TYR A 182 -7.94 -10.48 -22.72
CA TYR A 182 -6.57 -10.50 -22.21
C TYR A 182 -6.56 -10.56 -20.69
N MET A 183 -5.68 -11.38 -20.13
CA MET A 183 -5.30 -11.38 -18.71
C MET A 183 -3.79 -11.26 -18.62
N TYR A 184 -3.34 -10.25 -17.89
CA TYR A 184 -1.93 -10.05 -17.54
C TYR A 184 -1.78 -9.99 -16.04
N CYS A 185 -0.99 -10.88 -15.47
CA CYS A 185 -0.72 -10.92 -14.03
C CYS A 185 0.78 -10.65 -13.79
N TYR A 186 1.09 -9.66 -12.98
CA TYR A 186 2.45 -9.31 -12.59
C TYR A 186 2.55 -9.32 -11.07
N ASN A 187 3.60 -9.94 -10.52
CA ASN A 187 3.81 -10.01 -9.07
C ASN A 187 2.60 -10.62 -8.32
N CYS A 188 1.90 -11.58 -8.92
CA CYS A 188 0.66 -12.13 -8.37
C CYS A 188 0.86 -13.49 -7.70
N ILE A 189 0.06 -13.81 -6.69
CA ILE A 189 0.11 -15.09 -5.97
C ILE A 189 -1.26 -15.78 -6.04
N ALA A 190 -1.28 -17.06 -6.43
CA ALA A 190 -2.43 -17.93 -6.24
C ALA A 190 -2.11 -19.00 -5.19
N TYR A 191 -2.87 -19.06 -4.10
CA TYR A 191 -2.63 -19.96 -2.98
C TYR A 191 -3.91 -20.69 -2.58
N ASN A 192 -3.83 -22.02 -2.50
CA ASN A 192 -4.87 -22.91 -1.98
C ASN A 192 -6.11 -22.80 -2.86
N CYS A 193 -5.97 -23.26 -4.10
CA CYS A 193 -6.98 -23.03 -5.12
C CYS A 193 -7.20 -24.25 -6.00
N THR A 194 -8.36 -24.36 -6.65
CA THR A 194 -8.51 -25.41 -7.66
C THR A 194 -7.70 -25.03 -8.89
N TYR A 195 -7.90 -23.82 -9.41
CA TYR A 195 -7.20 -23.25 -10.56
C TYR A 195 -6.51 -21.93 -10.18
N GLY A 196 -5.19 -21.88 -10.34
CA GLY A 196 -4.38 -20.70 -10.02
C GLY A 196 -4.49 -19.63 -11.08
N PHE A 197 -3.72 -19.79 -12.17
CA PHE A 197 -3.77 -18.93 -13.33
C PHE A 197 -4.30 -19.73 -14.52
N LYS A 198 -5.50 -19.39 -15.00
CA LYS A 198 -6.25 -20.20 -15.96
C LYS A 198 -6.72 -19.37 -17.15
N GLY A 199 -6.25 -19.71 -18.34
CA GLY A 199 -6.86 -19.37 -19.62
C GLY A 199 -7.83 -20.46 -20.07
N VAL A 200 -9.04 -20.10 -20.47
CA VAL A 200 -10.05 -21.07 -20.94
C VAL A 200 -9.94 -21.35 -22.46
N SER A 201 -9.26 -20.48 -23.22
CA SER A 201 -9.07 -20.60 -24.68
C SER A 201 -7.59 -20.55 -25.09
N THR A 202 -7.21 -21.28 -26.13
CA THR A 202 -5.84 -21.37 -26.67
C THR A 202 -5.50 -20.29 -27.73
N LEU A 203 -6.49 -19.48 -28.15
CA LEU A 203 -6.34 -18.46 -29.20
C LEU A 203 -6.13 -17.04 -28.66
N THR A 204 -5.85 -16.95 -27.37
CA THR A 204 -5.98 -15.74 -26.57
C THR A 204 -4.74 -15.56 -25.70
N TYR A 205 -4.30 -14.32 -25.50
CA TYR A 205 -3.07 -14.02 -24.75
C TYR A 205 -3.35 -13.93 -23.25
N TRP A 206 -2.94 -14.98 -22.55
CA TRP A 206 -2.90 -15.06 -21.10
C TRP A 206 -1.44 -15.05 -20.68
N TYR A 207 -1.07 -14.15 -19.78
CA TYR A 207 0.32 -13.93 -19.42
C TYR A 207 0.46 -13.72 -17.91
N ALA A 208 1.38 -14.45 -17.30
CA ALA A 208 1.77 -14.25 -15.91
C ALA A 208 3.29 -14.11 -15.81
N GLU A 209 3.75 -13.07 -15.13
CA GLU A 209 5.17 -12.81 -14.90
C GLU A 209 5.45 -12.50 -13.44
N LYS A 210 6.58 -13.02 -12.93
CA LYS A 210 6.93 -12.92 -11.49
C LYS A 210 5.76 -13.33 -10.61
N CYS A 211 5.19 -14.49 -10.91
CA CYS A 211 4.03 -15.00 -10.19
C CYS A 211 4.40 -16.16 -9.27
N ASN A 212 3.58 -16.45 -8.27
CA ASN A 212 3.77 -17.62 -7.41
C ASN A 212 2.48 -18.42 -7.27
N THR A 213 2.62 -19.74 -7.19
CA THR A 213 1.51 -20.66 -6.90
C THR A 213 1.85 -21.54 -5.71
N TYR A 214 0.89 -21.82 -4.83
CA TYR A 214 1.11 -22.76 -3.74
C TYR A 214 -0.18 -23.50 -3.41
N LEU A 215 -0.11 -24.83 -3.27
CA LEU A 215 -1.28 -25.68 -2.98
C LEU A 215 -2.47 -25.47 -3.94
N CYS A 216 -2.20 -25.17 -5.21
CA CYS A 216 -3.22 -25.14 -6.24
C CYS A 216 -3.25 -26.46 -7.01
N SER A 217 -4.44 -27.05 -7.20
CA SER A 217 -4.58 -28.33 -7.92
C SER A 217 -4.13 -28.22 -9.38
N TYR A 218 -4.46 -27.09 -10.00
CA TYR A 218 -4.07 -26.71 -11.35
C TYR A 218 -3.43 -25.31 -11.30
N PRO A 219 -2.12 -25.21 -10.99
CA PRO A 219 -1.46 -23.92 -10.77
C PRO A 219 -1.49 -23.04 -12.04
N PHE A 220 -1.35 -23.67 -13.21
CA PHE A 220 -1.38 -23.02 -14.51
C PHE A 220 -2.19 -23.83 -15.51
N THR A 221 -3.02 -23.17 -16.30
CA THR A 221 -3.81 -23.81 -17.38
C THR A 221 -3.87 -22.85 -18.56
N ASN A 222 -3.38 -23.26 -19.73
CA ASN A 222 -3.35 -22.46 -20.97
C ASN A 222 -2.87 -21.01 -20.78
N ILE A 223 -1.79 -20.82 -20.03
CA ILE A 223 -1.23 -19.48 -19.75
C ILE A 223 0.28 -19.47 -19.95
N GLN A 224 0.78 -18.42 -20.60
CA GLN A 224 2.21 -18.16 -20.70
C GLN A 224 2.75 -17.70 -19.35
N GLN A 225 3.84 -18.31 -18.91
CA GLN A 225 4.48 -18.02 -17.62
C GLN A 225 5.90 -17.52 -17.86
N VAL A 226 6.29 -16.47 -17.14
CA VAL A 226 7.66 -15.94 -17.15
C VAL A 226 8.14 -15.76 -15.72
N SER A 227 9.20 -16.48 -15.34
CA SER A 227 9.78 -16.37 -13.98
C SER A 227 8.77 -16.58 -12.85
N CYS A 228 7.85 -17.53 -13.02
CA CYS A 228 6.91 -17.92 -11.97
C CYS A 228 7.46 -19.04 -11.10
N THR A 229 7.10 -19.05 -9.82
CA THR A 229 7.53 -20.05 -8.84
C THR A 229 6.34 -20.84 -8.29
N SER A 230 6.65 -22.01 -7.71
CA SER A 230 5.67 -22.84 -7.01
C SER A 230 6.15 -23.18 -5.60
N VAL A 231 6.27 -22.16 -4.76
CA VAL A 231 6.82 -22.27 -3.39
C VAL A 231 5.88 -21.62 -2.38
N ASP A 232 6.00 -22.01 -1.11
CA ASP A 232 5.26 -21.38 -0.03
C ASP A 232 5.59 -19.88 0.04
N PRO A 233 4.60 -18.97 -0.14
CA PRO A 233 4.84 -17.53 -0.02
C PRO A 233 5.13 -17.10 1.43
N LYS A 234 4.97 -17.99 2.42
CA LYS A 234 5.15 -17.73 3.85
C LYS A 234 4.31 -16.55 4.34
N PHE A 235 3.02 -16.56 3.97
CA PHE A 235 2.08 -15.59 4.54
C PHE A 235 1.96 -15.77 6.06
N ILE A 236 1.84 -14.65 6.79
CA ILE A 236 1.75 -14.66 8.25
C ILE A 236 0.45 -15.33 8.70
N ASP A 237 -0.70 -14.93 8.15
CA ASP A 237 -2.00 -15.53 8.46
C ASP A 237 -3.01 -15.29 7.32
N PRO A 238 -2.92 -16.06 6.22
CA PRO A 238 -3.79 -15.86 5.07
C PRO A 238 -5.26 -16.21 5.35
N ALA A 239 -5.54 -17.07 6.34
CA ALA A 239 -6.91 -17.39 6.75
C ALA A 239 -7.62 -16.19 7.42
N ALA A 240 -6.85 -15.26 7.99
CA ALA A 240 -7.32 -14.00 8.53
C ALA A 240 -7.16 -12.81 7.55
N ASP A 241 -7.04 -13.05 6.24
CA ASP A 241 -6.76 -12.06 5.20
C ASP A 241 -5.44 -11.29 5.39
N ASN A 242 -4.49 -11.81 6.18
CA ASN A 242 -3.18 -11.23 6.40
C ASN A 242 -2.14 -11.82 5.44
N TYR A 243 -2.11 -11.27 4.24
CA TYR A 243 -1.19 -11.66 3.16
C TYR A 243 0.20 -11.01 3.24
N ARG A 244 0.58 -10.45 4.40
CA ARG A 244 1.98 -10.06 4.64
C ARG A 244 2.83 -11.31 4.70
N VAL A 245 4.07 -11.20 4.27
CA VAL A 245 5.02 -12.31 4.23
C VAL A 245 5.97 -12.29 5.43
N ALA A 246 6.40 -13.47 5.87
CA ALA A 246 7.47 -13.61 6.85
C ALA A 246 8.83 -13.14 6.29
N ALA A 247 9.77 -12.81 7.19
CA ALA A 247 11.06 -12.22 6.83
C ALA A 247 11.97 -13.12 5.97
N ASP A 248 11.70 -14.43 5.95
CA ASP A 248 12.41 -15.43 5.16
C ASP A 248 11.60 -15.90 3.95
N SER A 249 10.60 -15.12 3.53
CA SER A 249 9.76 -15.42 2.37
C SER A 249 10.54 -15.33 1.05
N PRO A 250 10.33 -16.29 0.13
CA PRO A 250 10.88 -16.20 -1.23
C PRO A 250 10.24 -15.09 -2.07
N MET A 251 9.17 -14.45 -1.60
CA MET A 251 8.46 -13.40 -2.35
C MET A 251 9.13 -12.02 -2.22
N ILE A 252 10.06 -11.87 -1.26
CA ILE A 252 10.75 -10.62 -0.98
C ILE A 252 11.77 -10.30 -2.09
N ASN A 253 11.73 -9.09 -2.64
CA ASN A 253 12.50 -8.60 -3.79
C ASN A 253 12.45 -9.51 -5.02
N ALA A 254 11.39 -10.30 -5.18
CA ALA A 254 11.29 -11.27 -6.26
C ALA A 254 10.58 -10.72 -7.50
N GLY A 255 9.85 -9.61 -7.37
CA GLY A 255 8.97 -9.04 -8.37
C GLY A 255 9.65 -8.14 -9.41
N ILE A 256 8.82 -7.49 -10.22
CA ILE A 256 9.19 -6.41 -11.14
C ILE A 256 8.59 -5.07 -10.69
N GLY A 257 9.15 -3.95 -11.19
CA GLY A 257 8.61 -2.61 -10.90
C GLY A 257 7.22 -2.39 -11.50
N VAL A 258 6.32 -1.79 -10.72
CA VAL A 258 4.96 -1.42 -11.15
C VAL A 258 4.83 0.10 -11.10
N ALA A 259 4.85 0.76 -12.27
CA ALA A 259 5.03 2.20 -12.40
C ALA A 259 3.96 3.08 -11.70
N ASP A 260 2.74 2.57 -11.54
CA ASP A 260 1.61 3.30 -10.92
C ASP A 260 1.56 3.14 -9.38
N ARG A 261 2.57 2.55 -8.74
CA ARG A 261 2.57 2.27 -7.28
C ARG A 261 3.84 2.77 -6.59
N LEU A 262 3.65 3.73 -5.69
CA LEU A 262 4.72 4.22 -4.80
C LEU A 262 4.62 3.66 -3.38
N THR A 263 3.48 3.09 -2.99
CA THR A 263 3.21 2.54 -1.64
C THR A 263 2.29 1.31 -1.67
N ASP A 264 2.34 0.49 -0.64
CA ASP A 264 1.43 -0.63 -0.39
C ASP A 264 0.17 -0.26 0.41
N PRO A 265 -0.77 -1.19 0.66
CA PRO A 265 -1.95 -0.90 1.46
C PRO A 265 -1.67 -0.48 2.90
N ASP A 266 -0.47 -0.71 3.45
CA ASP A 266 -0.07 -0.22 4.77
C ASP A 266 0.61 1.17 4.71
N GLY A 267 0.80 1.69 3.50
CA GLY A 267 1.58 2.91 3.26
C GLY A 267 3.10 2.67 3.21
N VAL A 268 3.57 1.42 3.16
CA VAL A 268 4.99 1.10 3.02
C VAL A 268 5.45 1.48 1.61
N PRO A 269 6.52 2.27 1.42
CA PRO A 269 6.98 2.65 0.09
C PRO A 269 7.50 1.45 -0.72
N CYS A 270 7.16 1.38 -2.02
CA CYS A 270 7.57 0.29 -2.91
C CYS A 270 8.61 0.77 -3.94
N PRO A 271 9.72 0.04 -4.17
CA PRO A 271 10.21 -1.09 -3.37
C PRO A 271 11.02 -0.62 -2.13
N GLN A 272 11.01 -1.40 -1.06
CA GLN A 272 11.94 -1.23 0.09
C GLN A 272 13.30 -1.88 -0.18
N GLY A 273 13.38 -2.82 -1.13
CA GLY A 273 14.60 -3.53 -1.50
C GLY A 273 15.05 -3.29 -2.94
N SER A 274 15.72 -4.29 -3.51
CA SER A 274 16.23 -4.23 -4.89
C SER A 274 15.15 -4.37 -5.95
N ALA A 275 13.96 -4.85 -5.58
CA ALA A 275 12.81 -5.02 -6.44
C ALA A 275 11.53 -5.02 -5.58
N HIS A 276 10.37 -4.90 -6.22
CA HIS A 276 9.09 -5.09 -5.52
C HIS A 276 8.96 -6.53 -5.03
N ASP A 277 8.15 -6.71 -4.00
CA ASP A 277 7.74 -8.04 -3.58
C ASP A 277 6.64 -8.61 -4.49
N ILE A 278 6.58 -9.95 -4.58
CA ILE A 278 5.45 -10.64 -5.20
C ILE A 278 4.32 -10.71 -4.16
N GLY A 279 3.11 -10.28 -4.53
CA GLY A 279 1.94 -10.24 -3.65
C GLY A 279 1.49 -8.82 -3.29
N VAL A 280 0.47 -8.73 -2.42
CA VAL A 280 -0.24 -7.47 -2.10
C VAL A 280 0.61 -6.49 -1.29
N TYR A 281 1.37 -6.97 -0.32
CA TYR A 281 2.12 -6.14 0.62
C TYR A 281 3.59 -6.11 0.27
N GLU A 282 4.22 -4.96 0.48
CA GLU A 282 5.68 -4.86 0.45
C GLU A 282 6.20 -5.26 1.82
N PHE A 283 7.16 -6.16 1.88
CA PHE A 283 7.84 -6.48 3.11
C PHE A 283 8.56 -5.23 3.57
N ALA A 284 8.02 -4.63 4.63
CA ALA A 284 8.69 -3.61 5.39
C ALA A 284 9.97 -4.23 5.94
N ARG A 285 11.04 -4.09 5.17
CA ARG A 285 12.39 -4.13 5.69
C ARG A 285 12.33 -3.06 6.75
N GLY A 286 12.28 -3.48 8.01
CA GLY A 286 12.44 -2.53 9.10
C GLY A 286 13.60 -1.68 8.66
N VAL A 287 13.37 -0.36 8.54
CA VAL A 287 14.46 0.59 8.30
C VAL A 287 15.56 0.01 9.14
N THR A 288 16.68 -0.42 8.55
CA THR A 288 17.79 -0.77 9.40
C THR A 288 17.87 0.47 10.27
N LYS A 289 17.60 0.30 11.58
CA LYS A 289 18.11 1.24 12.56
C LYS A 289 19.49 1.55 12.02
N PRO A 290 19.90 2.81 11.83
CA PRO A 290 21.30 3.04 11.60
C PRO A 290 22.01 2.34 12.78
N VAL A 291 22.51 1.14 12.53
CA VAL A 291 23.43 0.46 13.40
C VAL A 291 24.64 1.29 13.12
N ILE A 292 24.86 2.28 13.98
CA ILE A 292 26.17 2.89 14.07
C ILE A 292 27.05 1.78 14.63
N THR A 293 27.54 0.91 13.76
CA THR A 293 28.68 0.04 14.00
C THR A 293 29.94 0.87 13.80
N ALA A 294 30.06 1.95 14.58
CA ALA A 294 31.36 2.54 14.83
C ALA A 294 31.80 2.01 16.20
N PRO A 295 32.88 1.21 16.29
CA PRO A 295 33.51 1.00 17.58
C PRO A 295 34.02 2.36 18.08
N VAL A 296 33.46 2.88 19.16
CA VAL A 296 34.07 4.03 19.84
C VAL A 296 35.32 3.50 20.52
N LYS A 297 36.48 3.73 19.91
CA LYS A 297 37.76 3.51 20.59
C LYS A 297 37.92 4.61 21.62
N LYS A 298 38.30 4.20 22.83
CA LYS A 298 38.76 5.04 23.92
C LYS A 298 39.80 6.06 23.41
N ALA A 299 39.47 7.34 23.39
CA ALA A 299 40.45 8.42 23.29
C ALA A 299 40.57 9.07 24.67
N TYR A 300 41.67 8.79 25.37
CA TYR A 300 42.09 9.61 26.50
C TYR A 300 42.50 10.98 25.95
N GLY A 301 41.80 12.02 26.38
CA GLY A 301 42.08 13.40 26.00
C GLY A 301 41.17 13.93 24.89
N TRP A 302 40.67 15.15 25.13
CA TRP A 302 39.91 15.97 24.19
C TRP A 302 40.46 15.84 22.76
N PRO A 303 39.68 15.32 21.80
CA PRO A 303 38.81 16.19 21.01
C PRO A 303 37.44 15.58 20.67
N PHE A 304 36.54 16.41 20.14
CA PHE A 304 35.18 16.04 19.72
C PHE A 304 35.15 14.89 18.69
N GLU A 305 34.30 13.87 18.90
CA GLU A 305 33.89 12.93 17.85
C GLU A 305 32.51 13.28 17.31
N TYR A 306 32.39 13.34 15.98
CA TYR A 306 31.15 13.65 15.28
C TYR A 306 30.37 12.36 15.00
N VAL A 307 29.10 12.31 15.39
CA VAL A 307 28.14 11.35 14.84
C VAL A 307 27.43 12.01 13.66
N LYS A 308 27.88 11.74 12.43
CA LYS A 308 27.09 12.05 11.22
C LYS A 308 26.06 10.94 11.00
N GLY A 309 24.88 11.11 11.56
CA GLY A 309 23.70 10.32 11.20
C GLY A 309 22.98 10.98 10.02
N LEU A 310 22.78 10.25 8.92
CA LEU A 310 21.79 10.62 7.91
C LEU A 310 20.41 10.40 8.51
N ILE A 311 19.70 11.49 8.82
CA ILE A 311 18.26 11.44 9.02
C ILE A 311 17.64 11.30 7.61
N PRO A 312 16.79 10.29 7.34
CA PRO A 312 16.03 10.23 6.09
C PRO A 312 15.29 11.55 5.89
N SER A 313 15.28 12.08 4.68
CA SER A 313 14.78 13.41 4.30
C SER A 313 13.27 13.64 4.48
N ALA A 314 12.59 12.88 5.32
CA ALA A 314 11.18 13.08 5.66
C ALA A 314 11.06 13.91 6.94
N LEU A 315 11.43 15.20 6.86
CA LEU A 315 11.00 16.30 7.74
C LEU A 315 11.56 17.61 7.15
N SER A 316 11.00 18.07 6.03
CA SER A 316 11.17 19.45 5.57
C SER A 316 9.82 20.00 5.14
N VAL A 317 9.35 21.04 5.82
CA VAL A 317 8.12 21.74 5.42
C VAL A 317 8.38 22.64 4.19
N ASP A 318 9.62 23.08 3.93
CA ASP A 318 9.85 24.15 2.92
C ASP A 318 11.05 23.92 1.97
N GLY A 319 11.27 22.69 1.50
CA GLY A 319 12.14 22.44 0.33
C GLY A 319 13.62 22.84 0.44
N SER A 320 14.14 23.07 1.66
CA SER A 320 15.58 23.26 1.91
C SER A 320 16.14 22.11 2.77
N PRO A 321 17.36 21.60 2.52
CA PRO A 321 17.91 20.48 3.27
C PRO A 321 18.17 20.88 4.73
N ALA A 322 17.34 20.41 5.66
CA ALA A 322 17.54 20.57 7.10
C ALA A 322 18.51 19.51 7.61
N TYR A 323 19.70 19.93 8.05
CA TYR A 323 20.62 19.09 8.82
C TYR A 323 20.38 19.36 10.31
N VAL A 324 19.96 18.37 11.09
CA VAL A 324 20.01 18.45 12.56
C VAL A 324 21.34 17.84 13.01
N GLN A 325 22.27 18.69 13.46
CA GLN A 325 23.49 18.24 14.12
C GLN A 325 23.20 17.95 15.60
N LEU A 326 23.25 16.68 16.01
CA LEU A 326 23.21 16.31 17.43
C LEU A 326 24.65 16.32 17.99
N ARG A 327 24.90 17.14 19.02
CA ARG A 327 26.15 17.15 19.81
C ARG A 327 25.83 16.66 21.23
N VAL A 328 26.40 15.53 21.65
CA VAL A 328 26.28 15.01 23.01
C VAL A 328 27.56 15.34 23.78
N MET A 329 27.46 16.01 24.92
CA MET A 329 28.58 16.17 25.85
C MET A 329 28.50 15.13 26.96
N ILE A 330 29.63 14.47 27.24
CA ILE A 330 29.84 13.66 28.44
C ILE A 330 30.70 14.52 29.37
N SER A 331 30.21 14.83 30.58
CA SER A 331 30.97 15.57 31.60
C SER A 331 31.21 14.66 32.81
N GLU A 332 32.44 14.63 33.30
CA GLU A 332 32.86 13.81 34.45
C GLU A 332 32.76 14.55 35.80
N ASN A 333 32.16 15.75 35.88
CA ASN A 333 32.11 16.50 37.14
C ASN A 333 30.77 16.36 37.88
N PRO A 334 30.70 15.63 39.01
CA PRO A 334 29.46 15.43 39.78
C PRO A 334 29.05 16.62 40.65
N ASN A 335 29.83 17.72 40.73
CA ASN A 335 29.63 18.80 41.70
C ASN A 335 29.27 20.18 41.10
N MET A 336 28.50 20.25 40.02
CA MET A 336 27.98 21.55 39.56
C MET A 336 26.87 22.08 40.48
N THR A 337 27.22 22.96 41.41
CA THR A 337 26.28 23.67 42.29
C THR A 337 26.14 25.15 41.91
N SER A 338 25.11 25.46 41.08
CA SER A 338 24.42 26.76 40.90
C SER A 338 25.03 27.83 39.94
N PRO A 339 24.26 28.85 39.49
CA PRO A 339 23.59 28.87 38.16
C PRO A 339 23.83 30.19 37.38
N VAL A 340 23.86 30.16 36.04
CA VAL A 340 23.80 31.41 35.26
C VAL A 340 22.78 31.26 34.12
N GLN A 341 21.65 31.95 34.35
CA GLN A 341 20.71 32.64 33.45
C GLN A 341 20.94 32.40 31.93
N ASP A 342 19.95 32.03 31.12
CA ASP A 342 18.53 32.37 31.14
C ASP A 342 17.62 31.17 30.88
N TRP A 343 16.59 31.05 31.71
CA TRP A 343 15.42 30.23 31.44
C TRP A 343 14.43 31.03 30.62
N ASN A 344 14.16 30.61 29.38
CA ASN A 344 12.85 30.77 28.76
C ASN A 344 12.63 29.77 27.61
N SER A 345 11.48 29.10 27.68
CA SER A 345 10.90 28.12 26.74
C SER A 345 11.57 26.74 26.68
N ILE A 346 11.15 25.84 27.58
CA ILE A 346 11.27 24.41 27.32
C ILE A 346 9.87 23.85 27.23
N ASP A 347 9.59 23.30 26.07
CA ASP A 347 8.39 22.54 25.78
C ASP A 347 8.62 21.08 26.18
N HIS A 348 7.79 20.56 27.10
CA HIS A 348 7.96 19.29 27.81
C HIS A 348 7.66 18.03 26.94
N ARG A 349 7.83 18.08 25.62
CA ARG A 349 7.21 17.11 24.70
C ARG A 349 8.14 16.04 24.12
N THR A 350 9.43 16.06 24.44
CA THR A 350 10.40 15.03 24.02
C THR A 350 10.66 14.04 25.15
N LYS A 351 10.33 12.76 24.95
CA LYS A 351 10.63 11.67 25.90
C LYS A 351 11.89 10.92 25.48
N PHE A 352 12.79 10.72 26.44
CA PHE A 352 14.01 9.93 26.27
C PHE A 352 13.85 8.62 27.03
N GLU A 353 14.15 7.51 26.36
CA GLU A 353 14.11 6.20 26.99
C GLU A 353 15.41 5.43 26.79
N PHE A 354 15.84 4.75 27.85
CA PHE A 354 17.08 3.98 27.91
C PHE A 354 16.77 2.50 28.18
N TRP A 355 17.40 1.59 27.44
CA TRP A 355 17.24 0.15 27.67
C TRP A 355 18.31 -0.35 28.64
N ASN A 356 17.89 -0.91 29.78
CA ASN A 356 18.80 -1.42 30.81
C ASN A 356 19.20 -2.91 30.64
N GLY A 357 18.81 -3.54 29.53
CA GLY A 357 18.99 -4.97 29.29
C GLY A 357 17.73 -5.81 29.50
N SER A 358 16.72 -5.29 30.20
CA SER A 358 15.50 -6.03 30.55
C SER A 358 14.21 -5.24 30.29
N SER A 359 14.27 -3.90 30.34
CA SER A 359 13.12 -3.03 30.14
C SER A 359 13.54 -1.64 29.66
N TRP A 360 12.63 -0.92 29.00
CA TRP A 360 12.80 0.49 28.66
C TRP A 360 12.48 1.35 29.89
N GLN A 361 13.40 2.24 30.24
CA GLN A 361 13.26 3.19 31.34
C GLN A 361 13.00 4.58 30.75
N THR A 362 11.85 5.16 31.08
CA THR A 362 11.43 6.50 30.61
C THR A 362 11.97 7.58 31.55
N TRP A 363 12.55 8.64 31.00
CA TRP A 363 13.04 9.79 31.77
C TRP A 363 12.26 11.06 31.37
N PRO A 364 11.90 12.00 32.30
CA PRO A 364 12.29 12.11 33.71
C PRO A 364 11.11 11.93 34.69
N THR A 365 11.27 11.09 35.72
CA THR A 365 10.50 11.21 36.97
C THR A 365 11.33 12.00 37.98
N GLY A 366 11.25 13.33 37.88
CA GLY A 366 11.78 14.25 38.89
C GLY A 366 13.01 15.07 38.47
N GLY A 367 12.75 16.32 38.09
CA GLY A 367 13.49 17.47 38.64
C GLY A 367 14.95 17.73 38.25
N VAL A 368 15.44 17.35 37.07
CA VAL A 368 16.74 17.89 36.58
C VAL A 368 16.60 18.32 35.11
N GLY A 369 16.82 19.61 34.88
CA GLY A 369 16.48 20.31 33.64
C GLY A 369 17.30 19.88 32.43
N SER A 370 16.63 19.73 31.29
CA SER A 370 17.25 19.89 29.97
C SER A 370 17.48 21.39 29.72
N ALA A 371 18.44 21.73 28.85
CA ALA A 371 18.61 23.10 28.36
C ALA A 371 18.97 23.07 26.87
N TYR A 372 18.33 23.96 26.10
CA TYR A 372 18.70 24.25 24.72
C TYR A 372 19.69 25.40 24.67
N TRP A 373 20.76 25.26 23.90
CA TRP A 373 21.73 26.32 23.62
C TRP A 373 21.99 26.36 22.11
N GLY A 374 21.37 27.31 21.40
CA GLY A 374 21.36 27.32 19.94
C GLY A 374 20.74 26.04 19.37
N ASN A 375 21.45 25.38 18.45
CA ASN A 375 21.02 24.11 17.83
C ASN A 375 21.44 22.86 18.64
N GLU A 376 21.94 23.02 19.86
CA GLU A 376 22.49 21.93 20.68
C GLU A 376 21.53 21.52 21.81
N PHE A 377 21.43 20.21 22.03
CA PHE A 377 20.71 19.60 23.15
C PHE A 377 21.69 18.98 24.14
N ARG A 378 21.56 19.28 25.44
CA ARG A 378 22.45 18.78 26.51
C ARG A 378 21.64 18.05 27.59
N CYS A 379 22.08 16.85 28.00
CA CYS A 379 21.50 16.11 29.13
C CYS A 379 22.59 15.42 29.97
N ALA A 380 22.34 15.24 31.27
CA ALA A 380 23.23 14.53 32.19
C ALA A 380 22.92 13.01 32.18
N VAL A 381 23.95 12.18 32.25
CA VAL A 381 23.81 10.71 32.33
C VAL A 381 23.49 10.31 33.77
N PRO A 382 22.51 9.40 34.03
CA PRO A 382 22.15 9.00 35.39
C PRO A 382 23.32 8.36 36.16
N PRO A 383 23.42 8.58 37.48
CA PRO A 383 24.42 7.92 38.34
C PRO A 383 24.18 6.41 38.55
N LEU A 384 23.06 5.88 38.05
CA LEU A 384 22.67 4.46 38.17
C LEU A 384 23.03 3.61 36.94
N LEU A 385 23.65 4.20 35.91
CA LEU A 385 24.15 3.45 34.77
C LEU A 385 25.58 3.00 35.06
N ASP A 386 25.81 1.69 34.93
CA ASP A 386 27.14 1.10 34.90
C ASP A 386 27.89 1.62 33.68
N TYR A 387 28.93 2.44 33.92
CA TYR A 387 29.66 3.19 32.91
C TYR A 387 30.49 2.31 31.96
N ASP A 388 30.64 1.02 32.28
CA ASP A 388 31.36 0.05 31.45
C ASP A 388 30.43 -0.76 30.52
N LYS A 389 29.13 -0.42 30.45
CA LYS A 389 28.13 -1.10 29.62
C LYS A 389 27.60 -0.24 28.48
N PHE A 390 27.21 -0.93 27.40
CA PHE A 390 26.54 -0.32 26.26
C PHE A 390 25.03 -0.20 26.52
N TYR A 391 24.45 0.96 26.21
CA TYR A 391 23.02 1.22 26.37
C TYR A 391 22.38 1.60 25.03
N TYR A 392 21.14 1.15 24.82
CA TYR A 392 20.32 1.62 23.70
C TYR A 392 19.49 2.82 24.11
N THR A 393 19.43 3.85 23.26
CA THR A 393 18.61 5.04 23.46
C THR A 393 17.55 5.16 22.36
N ARG A 394 16.39 5.72 22.70
CA ARG A 394 15.37 6.16 21.73
C ARG A 394 14.78 7.50 22.14
N VAL A 395 14.48 8.32 21.15
CA VAL A 395 13.91 9.67 21.31
C VAL A 395 12.57 9.71 20.62
N TYR A 396 11.56 10.20 21.34
CA TYR A 396 10.23 10.42 20.80
C TYR A 396 9.95 11.91 20.66
N SER A 397 9.53 12.31 19.46
CA SER A 397 8.83 13.58 19.23
C SER A 397 7.35 13.27 19.09
N ALA A 398 6.51 13.79 19.99
CA ALA A 398 5.08 13.79 19.74
C ALA A 398 4.80 14.81 18.63
N VAL A 399 4.34 14.34 17.47
CA VAL A 399 3.77 15.19 16.41
C VAL A 399 2.26 15.03 16.52
N GLU A 400 1.54 16.12 16.79
CA GLU A 400 0.08 16.19 16.58
C GLU A 400 -0.22 16.22 15.08
#